data_AF-A0A6J7ZP21-F1
#
_entry.id   AF-A0A6J7ZP21-F1
#
_cell.length_a   1.000
_cell.length_b   1.000
_cell.length_c   1.000
_cell.angle_alpha   90.00
_cell.angle_beta   90.00
_cell.angle_gamma   90.00
#
_symmetry.space_group_name_H-M   'P 1'
#
loop_
_entity.id
_entity.type
_entity.pdbx_description
1 polymer ?
#
loop_
_entity_poly.entity_id
_entity_poly.type
_entity_poly.pdbx_seq_one_letter_code
_entity_poly.pdbx_strand_id
1 'polypeptide(L)'
;MLTTLIEKLKKVKDYRKAQGIRHPIWVVLLIVILGLMSRNLGYREIENFAKINQKELSQVLKIQLEKPPSYSTIRRVIEGVDWSNLIEIFNEMCIKPEKVGEQKSFGLSSE
;
A
#
# COMPACT_ATOMS: atom_id res chain seq x y z
N MET A 1 -14.58 -7.21 4.57
CA MET A 1 -13.13 -7.49 4.45
C MET A 1 -12.43 -6.51 3.53
N LEU A 2 -12.73 -6.44 2.22
CA LEU A 2 -12.10 -5.47 1.31
C LEU A 2 -12.38 -4.00 1.69
N THR A 3 -13.61 -3.72 2.11
CA THR A 3 -14.03 -2.40 2.62
C THR A 3 -13.20 -1.96 3.84
N THR A 4 -13.03 -2.85 4.82
CA THR A 4 -12.21 -2.62 6.03
C THR A 4 -10.75 -2.33 5.69
N LEU A 5 -10.17 -3.07 4.75
CA LEU A 5 -8.79 -2.83 4.29
C LEU A 5 -8.64 -1.46 3.64
N ILE A 6 -9.54 -1.09 2.73
CA ILE A 6 -9.52 0.21 2.06
C ILE A 6 -9.67 1.36 3.08
N GLU A 7 -10.61 1.23 4.02
CA GLU A 7 -10.82 2.22 5.08
C GLU A 7 -9.58 2.41 5.96
N LYS A 8 -8.88 1.33 6.28
CA LYS A 8 -7.63 1.38 7.06
C LYS A 8 -6.50 2.00 6.25
N LEU A 9 -6.29 1.57 5.00
CA LEU A 9 -5.25 2.13 4.13
C LEU A 9 -5.43 3.63 3.87
N LYS A 10 -6.66 4.14 3.86
CA LYS A 10 -6.95 5.58 3.75
C LYS A 10 -6.41 6.41 4.92
N LYS A 11 -6.11 5.79 6.08
CA LYS A 11 -5.51 6.46 7.24
C LYS A 11 -4.00 6.58 7.15
N VAL A 12 -3.36 5.89 6.20
CA VAL A 12 -1.90 5.96 6.00
C VAL A 12 -1.54 7.38 5.59
N LYS A 13 -0.60 7.98 6.31
CA LYS A 13 -0.16 9.34 6.04
C LYS A 13 0.53 9.41 4.66
N ASP A 14 0.07 10.34 3.82
CA ASP A 14 0.73 10.63 2.54
C ASP A 14 1.81 11.69 2.77
N TYR A 15 3.07 11.28 2.69
CA TYR A 15 4.23 12.17 2.85
C TYR A 15 4.50 13.03 1.61
N ARG A 16 3.84 12.74 0.48
CA ARG A 16 4.07 13.42 -0.79
C ARG A 16 3.37 14.78 -0.80
N LYS A 17 3.97 15.76 -1.48
CA LYS A 17 3.37 17.09 -1.65
C LYS A 17 2.08 17.01 -2.47
N ALA A 18 1.03 17.71 -2.03
CA ALA A 18 -0.31 17.67 -2.63
C ALA A 18 -0.33 17.94 -4.15
N GLN A 19 0.53 18.83 -4.64
CA GLN A 19 0.62 19.19 -6.07
C GLN A 19 1.09 18.05 -6.99
N GLY A 20 1.66 16.97 -6.45
CA GLY A 20 2.18 15.82 -7.22
C GLY A 20 1.36 14.54 -7.12
N ILE A 21 0.20 14.56 -6.44
CA ILE A 21 -0.57 13.36 -6.15
C ILE A 21 -1.54 13.07 -7.30
N ARG A 22 -1.11 12.21 -8.24
CA ARG A 22 -2.02 11.63 -9.26
C ARG A 22 -2.82 10.45 -8.72
N HIS A 23 -2.24 9.68 -7.80
CA HIS A 23 -2.86 8.53 -7.15
C HIS A 23 -2.73 8.68 -5.64
N PRO A 24 -3.84 8.67 -4.88
CA PRO A 24 -3.78 8.62 -3.42
C PRO A 24 -2.91 7.46 -2.95
N ILE A 25 -2.14 7.65 -1.87
CA ILE A 25 -1.18 6.63 -1.40
C ILE A 25 -1.86 5.28 -1.13
N TRP A 26 -3.08 5.31 -0.58
CA TRP A 26 -3.87 4.11 -0.29
C TRP A 26 -4.19 3.29 -1.54
N VAL A 27 -4.39 3.92 -2.71
CA VAL A 27 -4.64 3.22 -3.98
C VAL A 27 -3.38 2.47 -4.41
N VAL A 28 -2.22 3.13 -4.32
CA VAL A 28 -0.94 2.52 -4.70
C VAL A 28 -0.60 1.36 -3.78
N LEU A 29 -0.78 1.51 -2.46
CA LEU A 29 -0.57 0.44 -1.48
C LEU A 29 -1.50 -0.75 -1.73
N LEU A 30 -2.77 -0.50 -2.02
CA LEU A 30 -3.72 -1.56 -2.33
C LEU A 30 -3.33 -2.33 -3.60
N ILE A 31 -2.92 -1.64 -4.65
CA ILE A 31 -2.43 -2.27 -5.89
C ILE A 31 -1.21 -3.15 -5.62
N VAL A 32 -0.29 -2.71 -4.75
CA VAL A 32 0.87 -3.50 -4.34
C VAL A 32 0.44 -4.77 -3.61
N ILE A 33 -0.46 -4.66 -2.62
CA ILE A 33 -0.97 -5.82 -1.87
C ILE A 33 -1.63 -6.83 -2.82
N LEU A 34 -2.51 -6.37 -3.71
CA LEU A 34 -3.19 -7.24 -4.68
C LEU A 34 -2.19 -7.87 -5.65
N GLY A 35 -1.21 -7.11 -6.15
CA GLY A 35 -0.15 -7.62 -7.02
C GLY A 35 0.65 -8.74 -6.35
N LEU A 36 1.06 -8.53 -5.10
CA LEU A 36 1.79 -9.52 -4.29
C LEU A 36 0.95 -10.78 -4.04
N MET A 37 -0.35 -10.64 -3.74
CA MET A 37 -1.28 -11.78 -3.59
C MET A 37 -1.44 -12.56 -4.90
N SER A 38 -1.33 -11.89 -6.05
CA SER A 38 -1.31 -12.49 -7.38
C SER A 38 0.10 -12.96 -7.83
N ARG A 39 1.06 -13.07 -6.90
CA ARG A 39 2.45 -13.51 -7.13
C ARG A 39 3.28 -12.60 -8.07
N ASN A 40 2.94 -11.32 -8.16
CA ASN A 40 3.77 -10.31 -8.83
C ASN A 40 4.70 -9.69 -7.78
N LEU A 41 5.98 -10.05 -7.81
CA LEU A 41 6.94 -9.69 -6.76
C LEU A 41 7.78 -8.46 -7.16
N GLY A 42 7.93 -8.20 -8.45
CA GLY A 42 8.66 -7.04 -8.95
C GLY A 42 7.79 -5.79 -9.14
N TYR A 43 8.36 -4.59 -8.98
CA TYR A 43 7.64 -3.33 -9.24
C TYR A 43 7.08 -3.23 -10.67
N ARG A 44 7.80 -3.76 -11.66
CA ARG A 44 7.34 -3.80 -13.06
C ARG A 44 6.22 -4.83 -13.26
N GLU A 45 6.26 -5.94 -12.54
CA GLU A 45 5.21 -6.96 -12.57
C GLU A 45 3.94 -6.40 -11.94
N ILE A 46 4.05 -5.68 -10.83
CA ILE A 46 2.91 -5.00 -10.18
C ILE A 46 2.33 -3.90 -11.09
N GLU A 47 3.17 -3.11 -11.77
CA GLU A 47 2.69 -2.17 -12.79
C GLU A 47 1.93 -2.91 -13.91
N ASN A 48 2.47 -4.02 -14.41
CA ASN A 48 1.83 -4.81 -15.46
C ASN A 48 0.50 -5.40 -14.99
N PHE A 49 0.47 -5.96 -13.78
CA PHE A 49 -0.75 -6.43 -13.11
C PHE A 49 -1.81 -5.32 -13.07
N ALA A 50 -1.44 -4.11 -12.66
CA ALA A 50 -2.37 -3.00 -12.56
C ALA A 50 -2.90 -2.52 -13.94
N LYS A 51 -2.07 -2.63 -15.00
CA LYS A 51 -2.48 -2.35 -16.38
C LYS A 51 -3.46 -3.39 -16.92
N ILE A 52 -3.14 -4.68 -16.73
CA ILE A 52 -3.99 -5.79 -17.18
C ILE A 52 -5.38 -5.70 -16.52
N ASN A 53 -5.42 -5.43 -15.22
CA ASN A 53 -6.65 -5.43 -14.41
C ASN A 53 -7.25 -4.01 -14.23
N GLN A 54 -6.86 -3.03 -15.05
CA GLN A 54 -7.23 -1.61 -14.85
C GLN A 54 -8.75 -1.41 -14.78
N LYS A 55 -9.49 -2.11 -15.64
CA LYS A 55 -10.96 -2.01 -15.72
C LYS A 55 -11.61 -2.60 -14.48
N GLU A 56 -11.25 -3.82 -14.07
CA GLU A 56 -11.78 -4.42 -12.84
C GLU A 56 -11.41 -3.59 -11.61
N LEU A 57 -10.16 -3.12 -11.50
CA LEU A 57 -9.71 -2.28 -10.39
C LEU A 57 -10.55 -0.99 -10.30
N SER A 58 -10.83 -0.33 -11.42
CA SER A 58 -11.67 0.88 -11.44
C SER A 58 -13.09 0.61 -10.96
N GLN A 59 -13.68 -0.52 -11.39
CA GLN A 59 -15.04 -0.91 -11.02
C GLN A 59 -15.15 -1.28 -9.53
N VAL A 60 -14.23 -2.12 -9.04
CA VAL A 60 -14.24 -2.60 -7.65
C VAL A 60 -13.95 -1.48 -6.67
N LEU A 61 -12.99 -0.61 -6.99
CA LEU A 61 -12.59 0.49 -6.11
C LEU A 61 -13.51 1.72 -6.23
N LYS A 62 -14.40 1.74 -7.23
CA LYS A 62 -15.27 2.88 -7.55
C LYS A 62 -14.47 4.18 -7.73
N ILE A 63 -13.30 4.08 -8.37
CA ILE A 63 -12.45 5.21 -8.72
C ILE A 63 -12.17 5.19 -10.22
N GLN A 64 -12.06 6.36 -10.84
CA GLN A 64 -11.56 6.45 -12.21
C GLN A 64 -10.04 6.36 -12.18
N LEU A 65 -9.51 5.18 -12.52
CA LEU A 65 -8.07 4.98 -12.70
C LEU A 65 -7.72 5.18 -14.18
N GLU A 66 -7.55 6.43 -14.62
CA GLU A 66 -7.20 6.73 -16.02
C GLU A 66 -5.89 6.06 -16.47
N LYS A 67 -4.90 6.07 -15.57
CA LYS A 67 -3.63 5.38 -15.74
C LYS A 67 -3.24 4.74 -14.41
N PRO A 68 -2.88 3.45 -14.37
CA PRO A 68 -2.32 2.84 -13.16
C PRO A 68 -1.00 3.50 -12.74
N PRO A 69 -0.60 3.39 -11.46
CA PRO A 69 0.70 3.87 -11.03
C PRO A 69 1.83 3.13 -11.76
N SER A 70 2.80 3.89 -12.27
CA SER A 70 4.01 3.32 -12.90
C SER A 70 4.89 2.60 -11.86
N TYR A 71 5.82 1.74 -12.31
CA TYR A 71 6.81 1.11 -11.41
C TYR A 71 7.57 2.16 -10.58
N SER A 72 7.88 3.32 -11.17
CA SER A 72 8.57 4.42 -10.48
C SER A 72 7.69 5.08 -9.41
N THR A 73 6.39 5.16 -9.65
CA THR A 73 5.41 5.65 -8.66
C THR A 73 5.27 4.66 -7.51
N ILE A 74 5.14 3.36 -7.84
CA ILE A 74 5.05 2.27 -6.87
C ILE A 74 6.30 2.26 -5.98
N ARG A 75 7.50 2.21 -6.59
CA ARG A 75 8.78 2.23 -5.88
C ARG A 75 8.87 3.43 -4.94
N ARG A 76 8.58 4.64 -5.43
CA ARG A 76 8.62 5.86 -4.61
C ARG A 76 7.68 5.75 -3.41
N VAL A 77 6.44 5.32 -3.61
CA VAL A 77 5.47 5.15 -2.51
C VAL A 77 6.00 4.16 -1.48
N ILE A 78 6.48 2.99 -1.91
CA ILE A 78 7.01 1.96 -1.02
C ILE A 78 8.27 2.41 -0.28
N GLU A 79 9.17 3.15 -0.91
CA GLU A 79 10.40 3.64 -0.26
C GLU A 79 10.15 4.78 0.72
N GLY A 80 9.12 5.60 0.51
CA GLY A 80 8.87 6.78 1.34
C GLY A 80 7.74 6.62 2.36
N VAL A 81 6.97 5.53 2.31
CA VAL A 81 5.89 5.30 3.28
C VAL A 81 6.47 5.18 4.68
N ASP A 82 5.79 5.77 5.65
CA ASP A 82 6.08 5.54 7.06
C ASP A 82 5.67 4.10 7.43
N TRP A 83 6.65 3.20 7.46
CA TRP A 83 6.43 1.79 7.74
C TRP A 83 5.87 1.55 9.14
N SER A 84 6.26 2.36 10.13
CA SER A 84 5.73 2.25 11.49
C SER A 84 4.23 2.57 11.50
N ASN A 85 3.82 3.65 10.83
CA ASN A 85 2.40 3.99 10.69
C ASN A 85 1.60 2.93 9.91
N LEU A 86 2.18 2.39 8.83
CA LEU A 86 1.53 1.35 8.04
C LEU A 86 1.31 0.06 8.84
N ILE A 87 2.34 -0.39 9.60
CA ILE A 87 2.28 -1.57 10.45
C ILE A 87 1.24 -1.40 11.57
N GLU A 88 1.21 -0.22 12.21
CA GLU A 88 0.21 0.09 13.24
C GLU A 88 -1.23 -0.05 12.70
N ILE A 89 -1.52 0.60 11.57
CA ILE A 89 -2.82 0.53 10.89
C ILE A 89 -3.20 -0.91 10.53
N PHE A 90 -2.23 -1.69 10.07
CA PHE A 90 -2.43 -3.10 9.71
C PHE A 90 -2.68 -3.98 10.94
N ASN A 91 -1.93 -3.77 12.02
CA ASN A 91 -2.10 -4.51 13.27
C ASN A 91 -3.48 -4.27 13.90
N GLU A 92 -3.97 -3.02 13.88
CA GLU A 92 -5.34 -2.71 14.31
C GLU A 92 -6.43 -3.46 13.51
N MET A 93 -6.12 -3.90 12.29
CA MET A 93 -7.05 -4.62 11.42
C MET A 93 -6.98 -6.13 11.65
N CYS A 94 -5.78 -6.69 11.86
CA CYS A 94 -5.55 -8.13 11.95
C CYS A 94 -5.62 -8.70 13.37
N ILE A 95 -5.30 -7.88 14.38
CA ILE A 95 -5.19 -8.30 15.77
C ILE A 95 -6.30 -7.56 16.53
N LYS A 96 -7.34 -8.28 17.00
CA LYS A 96 -8.08 -7.76 18.17
C LYS A 96 -7.04 -7.50 19.25
N PRO A 97 -6.98 -6.33 19.90
CA PRO A 97 -5.85 -5.96 20.74
C PRO A 97 -5.79 -6.88 21.98
N GLU A 98 -5.11 -8.00 21.83
CA GLU A 98 -4.46 -8.66 22.94
C GLU A 98 -3.14 -7.90 23.12
N LYS A 99 -2.95 -7.35 24.33
CA LYS A 99 -1.90 -6.39 24.64
C LYS A 99 -0.56 -6.86 24.09
N VAL A 100 -0.04 -6.14 23.09
CA VAL A 100 1.30 -6.37 22.55
C VAL A 100 2.29 -5.97 23.63
N GLY A 101 2.88 -6.98 24.28
CA GLY A 101 4.07 -6.82 25.08
C GLY A 101 5.21 -6.31 24.20
N GLU A 102 5.92 -5.32 24.72
CA GLU A 102 7.13 -4.65 24.21
C GLU A 102 7.82 -5.33 23.02
N GLN A 103 7.78 -4.67 21.86
CA GLN A 103 8.68 -4.98 20.76
C GLN A 103 10.10 -4.53 21.16
N LYS A 104 11.01 -5.50 21.36
CA LYS A 104 12.45 -5.22 21.41
C LYS A 104 12.89 -4.66 20.06
N SER A 105 13.54 -3.51 20.10
CA SER A 105 14.25 -2.91 18.97
C SER A 105 15.24 -3.91 18.38
N PHE A 106 15.03 -4.32 17.13
CA PHE A 106 16.11 -4.97 16.37
C PHE A 106 17.04 -3.85 15.90
N GLY A 107 18.10 -3.63 16.67
CA GLY A 107 19.21 -2.80 16.25
C GLY A 107 19.87 -3.41 15.03
N LEU A 108 20.01 -2.61 13.98
CA LEU A 108 20.94 -2.90 12.88
C LEU A 108 22.35 -2.74 13.45
N SER A 109 22.94 -3.85 13.90
CA SER A 109 24.39 -3.92 14.09
C SER A 109 25.04 -3.90 12.73
N SER A 110 25.75 -2.81 12.44
CA SER A 110 26.78 -2.80 11.39
C SER A 110 28.00 -3.52 11.94
N GLU A 111 28.31 -4.68 11.37
CA GLU A 111 29.66 -5.25 11.33
C GLU A 111 29.97 -5.62 9.88
#